data_AF-A0A949PG92-F1
#
_entry.id   AF-A0A949PG92-F1
#
_cell.length_a   1.000
_cell.length_b   1.000
_cell.length_c   1.000
_cell.angle_alpha   90.00
_cell.angle_beta   90.00
_cell.angle_gamma   90.00
#
_symmetry.space_group_name_H-M   'P 1'
#
loop_
_entity.id
_entity.type
_entity.pdbx_description
1 polymer ?
#
loop_
_entity_poly.entity_id
_entity_poly.type
_entity_poly.pdbx_seq_one_letter_code
_entity_poly.pdbx_strand_id
1 'polypeptide(L)'
;LAMGAFATFYKFGNDPLLTKLMQLTMTDEAFHHKFGKIWADRTIPNLAEPERIQIEDWAWEVFQVLLFNLGSPEQKKWMYAEVGLDWEWVQGAFVEAMTDVNIREDMRESTNIFRVLIKTLLKAGIITDRTSANYAAFIDMKELHEEGDRMVGDDIAEEGIKFLQGLNGSTNKFISLDSVTAAE
;
A
#
# COMPACT_ATOMS: atom_id res chain seq x y z
N LEU A 1 0.18 0.50 2.45
CA LEU A 1 1.13 1.43 1.81
C LEU A 1 2.51 0.81 1.63
N ALA A 2 3.22 0.46 2.71
CA ALA A 2 4.59 -0.10 2.65
C ALA A 2 4.73 -1.31 1.72
N MET A 3 3.81 -2.29 1.83
CA MET A 3 3.77 -3.46 0.93
C MET A 3 3.72 -3.09 -0.55
N GLY A 4 2.95 -2.09 -0.96
CA GLY A 4 2.87 -1.64 -2.35
C GLY A 4 4.15 -0.94 -2.83
N ALA A 5 4.75 -0.11 -1.97
CA ALA A 5 6.03 0.54 -2.26
C ALA A 5 7.16 -0.48 -2.43
N PHE A 6 7.30 -1.41 -1.48
CA PHE A 6 8.35 -2.42 -1.52
C PHE A 6 8.14 -3.44 -2.64
N ALA A 7 6.89 -3.80 -2.97
CA ALA A 7 6.61 -4.63 -4.14
C ALA A 7 7.01 -3.94 -5.44
N THR A 8 6.79 -2.62 -5.55
CA THR A 8 7.23 -1.83 -6.71
C THR A 8 8.75 -1.84 -6.83
N PHE A 9 9.48 -1.55 -5.74
CA PHE A 9 10.94 -1.59 -5.74
C PHE A 9 11.49 -2.99 -5.99
N TYR A 10 10.85 -4.04 -5.47
CA TYR A 10 11.22 -5.42 -5.73
C TYR A 10 11.05 -5.79 -7.21
N LYS A 11 9.93 -5.40 -7.83
CA LYS A 11 9.59 -5.72 -9.22
C LYS A 11 10.48 -4.99 -10.22
N PHE A 12 10.78 -3.72 -9.97
CA PHE A 12 11.48 -2.86 -10.94
C PHE A 12 12.94 -2.58 -10.56
N GLY A 13 13.39 -3.00 -9.39
CA GLY A 13 14.77 -2.83 -8.93
C GLY A 13 15.76 -3.66 -9.73
N ASN A 14 16.82 -3.02 -10.23
CA ASN A 14 17.91 -3.69 -10.93
C ASN A 14 19.09 -4.05 -10.00
N ASP A 15 19.14 -3.49 -8.79
CA ASP A 15 20.16 -3.81 -7.79
C ASP A 15 19.74 -5.04 -6.97
N PRO A 16 20.50 -6.15 -7.02
CA PRO A 16 20.18 -7.36 -6.28
C PRO A 16 20.09 -7.17 -4.76
N LEU A 17 20.88 -6.27 -4.19
CA LEU A 17 20.83 -5.95 -2.76
C LEU A 17 19.53 -5.22 -2.42
N LEU A 18 19.13 -4.25 -3.23
CA LEU A 18 17.85 -3.56 -3.08
C LEU A 18 16.70 -4.57 -3.14
N THR A 19 16.65 -5.40 -4.18
CA THR A 19 15.60 -6.39 -4.37
C THR A 19 15.54 -7.36 -3.19
N LYS A 20 16.70 -7.85 -2.71
CA LYS A 20 16.72 -8.74 -1.54
C LYS A 20 16.29 -8.03 -0.26
N LEU A 21 16.73 -6.79 -0.03
CA LEU A 21 16.32 -5.99 1.12
C LEU A 21 14.81 -5.79 1.14
N MET A 22 14.21 -5.40 -0.01
CA MET A 22 12.76 -5.23 -0.12
C MET A 22 12.00 -6.53 0.14
N GLN A 23 12.51 -7.68 -0.33
CA GLN A 23 11.92 -8.99 -0.02
C GLN A 23 11.88 -9.25 1.48
N LEU A 24 12.99 -9.02 2.18
CA LEU A 24 13.09 -9.24 3.62
C LEU A 24 12.24 -8.24 4.40
N THR A 25 12.24 -6.96 4.03
CA THR A 25 11.36 -5.97 4.68
C THR A 25 9.88 -6.31 4.48
N MET A 26 9.49 -6.84 3.32
CA MET A 26 8.11 -7.29 3.08
C MET A 26 7.70 -8.46 3.98
N THR A 27 8.62 -9.30 4.46
CA THR A 27 8.25 -10.35 5.43
C THR A 27 7.73 -9.75 6.72
N ASP A 28 8.36 -8.68 7.22
CA ASP A 28 7.93 -7.97 8.42
C ASP A 28 6.64 -7.17 8.18
N GLU A 29 6.57 -6.48 7.03
CA GLU A 29 5.38 -5.71 6.67
C GLU A 29 4.12 -6.57 6.47
N ALA A 30 4.26 -7.83 6.06
CA ALA A 30 3.14 -8.75 6.02
C ALA A 30 2.52 -8.96 7.42
N PHE A 31 3.35 -9.04 8.47
CA PHE A 31 2.86 -9.11 9.85
C PHE A 31 2.26 -7.78 10.31
N HIS A 32 2.89 -6.63 10.01
CA HIS A 32 2.34 -5.31 10.32
C HIS A 32 0.97 -5.09 9.67
N HIS A 33 0.84 -5.46 8.39
CA HIS A 33 -0.40 -5.37 7.65
C HIS A 33 -1.48 -6.28 8.24
N LYS A 34 -1.13 -7.53 8.59
CA LYS A 34 -2.05 -8.46 9.25
C LYS A 34 -2.51 -7.95 10.61
N PHE A 35 -1.60 -7.42 11.43
CA PHE A 35 -1.94 -6.79 12.70
C PHE A 35 -2.93 -5.63 12.51
N GLY A 36 -2.67 -4.76 11.53
CA GLY A 36 -3.59 -3.66 11.18
C GLY A 36 -4.98 -4.14 10.80
N LYS A 37 -5.09 -5.20 9.98
CA LYS A 37 -6.39 -5.82 9.63
C LYS A 37 -7.11 -6.38 10.85
N ILE A 38 -6.41 -7.08 11.74
CA ILE A 38 -6.99 -7.64 12.98
C ILE A 38 -7.47 -6.51 13.89
N TRP A 39 -6.68 -5.46 14.06
CA TRP A 39 -7.09 -4.30 14.84
C TRP A 39 -8.35 -3.66 14.26
N ALA A 40 -8.39 -3.43 12.94
CA ALA A 40 -9.55 -2.85 12.28
C ALA A 40 -10.81 -3.71 12.49
N ASP A 41 -10.72 -5.01 12.20
CA ASP A 41 -11.80 -5.99 12.34
C ASP A 41 -12.32 -6.11 13.78
N ARG A 42 -11.41 -6.22 14.76
CA ARG A 42 -11.77 -6.49 16.15
C ARG A 42 -12.07 -5.24 16.97
N THR A 43 -11.59 -4.06 16.56
CA THR A 43 -11.69 -2.83 17.37
C THR A 43 -12.70 -1.85 16.81
N ILE A 44 -12.65 -1.53 15.51
CA ILE A 44 -13.45 -0.46 14.91
C ILE A 44 -14.97 -0.68 15.09
N PRO A 45 -15.53 -1.91 14.93
CA PRO A 45 -16.96 -2.14 15.15
C PRO A 45 -17.42 -1.83 16.58
N ASN A 46 -16.51 -1.88 17.56
CA ASN A 46 -16.81 -1.66 18.97
C ASN A 46 -16.68 -0.20 19.41
N LEU A 47 -16.23 0.70 18.52
CA LEU A 47 -16.11 2.13 18.82
C LEU A 47 -17.45 2.85 18.78
N ALA A 48 -17.53 4.04 19.37
CA ALA A 48 -18.69 4.89 19.20
C ALA A 48 -18.71 5.49 17.77
N GLU A 49 -19.90 5.83 17.27
CA GLU A 49 -20.06 6.42 15.94
C GLU A 49 -19.15 7.67 15.70
N PRO A 50 -19.02 8.62 16.66
CA PRO A 50 -18.13 9.76 16.47
C PRO A 50 -16.65 9.40 16.30
N GLU A 51 -16.20 8.29 16.89
CA GLU A 51 -14.81 7.82 16.77
C GLU A 51 -14.59 7.13 15.43
N ARG A 52 -15.56 6.35 14.95
CA ARG A 52 -15.52 5.78 13.60
C ARG A 52 -15.44 6.87 12.53
N ILE A 53 -16.27 7.90 12.63
CA ILE A 53 -16.24 9.06 11.71
C ILE A 53 -14.84 9.69 11.69
N GLN A 54 -14.21 9.88 12.85
CA GLN A 54 -12.84 10.42 12.92
C GLN A 54 -11.82 9.52 12.22
N ILE A 55 -11.95 8.19 12.34
CA ILE A 55 -11.07 7.24 11.65
C ILE A 55 -11.23 7.36 10.12
N GLU A 56 -12.47 7.44 9.63
CA GLU A 56 -12.74 7.60 8.20
C GLU A 56 -12.19 8.94 7.67
N ASP A 57 -12.43 10.05 8.39
CA ASP A 57 -11.94 11.38 8.01
C ASP A 57 -10.41 11.44 8.01
N TRP A 58 -9.78 10.86 9.02
CA TRP A 58 -8.33 10.78 9.11
C TRP A 58 -7.72 9.92 8.00
N ALA A 59 -8.35 8.78 7.67
CA ALA A 59 -7.91 7.94 6.56
C ALA A 59 -7.97 8.69 5.21
N TRP A 60 -8.98 9.53 5.02
CA TRP A 60 -9.07 10.40 3.85
C TRP A 60 -7.98 11.48 3.84
N GLU A 61 -7.77 12.18 4.95
CA GLU A 61 -6.72 13.20 5.05
C GLU A 61 -5.33 12.61 4.76
N VAL A 62 -5.01 11.47 5.38
CA VAL A 62 -3.75 10.74 5.14
C VAL A 62 -3.62 10.34 3.67
N PHE A 63 -4.69 9.83 3.05
CA PHE A 63 -4.68 9.48 1.63
C PHE A 63 -4.36 10.70 0.75
N GLN A 64 -5.00 11.85 0.99
CA GLN A 64 -4.75 13.07 0.22
C GLN A 64 -3.32 13.55 0.38
N VAL A 65 -2.82 13.63 1.63
CA VAL A 65 -1.45 14.07 1.92
C VAL A 65 -0.44 13.18 1.20
N LEU A 66 -0.64 11.86 1.22
CA LEU A 66 0.23 10.91 0.52
C LEU A 66 0.17 11.10 -1.00
N LEU A 67 -1.04 11.27 -1.56
CA LEU A 67 -1.22 11.48 -3.00
C LEU A 67 -0.48 12.73 -3.49
N PHE A 68 -0.65 13.85 -2.78
CA PHE A 68 0.01 15.11 -3.13
C PHE A 68 1.53 15.07 -2.91
N ASN A 69 2.00 14.48 -1.81
CA ASN A 69 3.43 14.45 -1.52
C ASN A 69 4.20 13.52 -2.47
N LEU A 70 3.63 12.36 -2.81
CA LEU A 70 4.30 11.41 -3.70
C LEU A 70 4.43 11.99 -5.11
N GLY A 71 3.40 12.70 -5.58
CA GLY A 71 3.32 13.29 -6.91
C GLY A 71 3.90 14.70 -7.06
N SER A 72 4.38 15.35 -6.00
CA SER A 72 4.86 16.74 -6.09
C SER A 72 6.34 16.85 -6.48
N PRO A 73 6.67 17.43 -7.65
CA PRO A 73 8.00 17.91 -7.98
C PRO A 73 8.58 18.93 -7.00
N GLU A 74 7.75 19.81 -6.44
CA GLU A 74 8.22 20.83 -5.48
C GLU A 74 8.89 20.19 -4.25
N GLN A 75 8.29 19.13 -3.71
CA GLN A 75 8.85 18.36 -2.57
C GLN A 75 10.21 17.70 -2.91
N LYS A 76 10.51 17.55 -4.20
CA LYS A 76 11.73 16.91 -4.72
C LYS A 76 12.69 17.91 -5.39
N LYS A 77 12.48 19.23 -5.22
CA LYS A 77 13.29 20.27 -5.87
C LYS A 77 14.80 20.09 -5.71
N TRP A 78 15.23 19.59 -4.55
CA TRP A 78 16.64 19.30 -4.28
C TRP A 78 17.19 18.19 -5.19
N MET A 79 16.40 17.15 -5.50
CA MET A 79 16.82 16.08 -6.42
C MET A 79 16.99 16.59 -7.85
N TYR A 80 16.09 17.46 -8.30
CA TYR A 80 16.15 18.03 -9.65
C TYR A 80 17.34 18.98 -9.80
N ALA A 81 17.65 19.75 -8.77
CA ALA A 81 18.81 20.63 -8.74
C ALA A 81 20.14 19.86 -8.94
N GLU A 82 20.28 18.68 -8.34
CA GLU A 82 21.49 17.83 -8.49
C GLU A 82 21.75 17.38 -9.94
N VAL A 83 20.71 17.32 -10.78
CA VAL A 83 20.82 16.98 -12.20
C VAL A 83 20.64 18.19 -13.12
N GLY A 84 20.66 19.41 -12.56
CA GLY A 84 20.56 20.66 -13.31
C GLY A 84 19.17 20.96 -13.88
N LEU A 85 18.12 20.37 -13.30
CA LEU A 85 16.73 20.60 -13.70
C LEU A 85 16.05 21.61 -12.78
N ASP A 86 15.33 22.57 -13.38
CA ASP A 86 14.45 23.48 -12.66
C ASP A 86 13.15 22.76 -12.26
N TRP A 87 12.76 22.87 -11.00
CA TRP A 87 11.61 22.12 -10.47
C TRP A 87 10.28 22.67 -10.98
N GLU A 88 10.19 23.96 -11.31
CA GLU A 88 8.97 24.56 -11.91
C GLU A 88 8.78 24.04 -13.33
N TRP A 89 9.87 23.93 -14.11
CA TRP A 89 9.83 23.25 -15.40
C TRP A 89 9.41 21.78 -15.27
N VAL A 90 9.96 21.03 -14.31
CA VAL A 90 9.56 19.63 -14.07
C VAL A 90 8.09 19.53 -13.68
N GLN A 91 7.58 20.45 -12.86
CA GLN A 91 6.17 20.53 -12.51
C GLN A 91 5.29 20.70 -13.76
N GLY A 92 5.68 21.59 -14.68
CA GLY A 92 5.00 21.77 -15.96
C GLY A 92 4.99 20.49 -16.80
N ALA A 93 6.15 19.85 -16.98
CA ALA A 93 6.28 18.61 -17.73
C ALA A 93 5.49 17.45 -17.11
N PHE A 94 5.47 17.37 -15.78
CA PHE A 94 4.72 16.35 -15.04
C PHE A 94 3.21 16.53 -15.23
N VAL A 95 2.70 17.76 -15.15
CA VAL A 95 1.28 18.08 -15.41
C VAL A 95 0.90 17.78 -16.87
N GLU A 96 1.77 18.09 -17.83
CA GLU A 96 1.56 17.77 -19.25
C GLU A 96 1.49 16.25 -19.50
N ALA A 97 2.31 15.46 -18.78
CA ALA A 97 2.34 14.01 -18.90
C ALA A 97 1.22 13.29 -18.11
N MET A 98 0.74 13.85 -17.01
CA MET A 98 -0.37 13.32 -16.21
C MET A 98 -1.73 13.61 -16.88
N THR A 99 -2.05 12.83 -17.90
CA THR A 99 -3.41 12.80 -18.46
C THR A 99 -4.33 11.89 -17.62
N ASP A 100 -5.63 12.16 -17.62
CA ASP A 100 -6.65 11.32 -16.95
C ASP A 100 -6.56 9.84 -17.36
N VAL A 101 -6.12 9.56 -18.60
CA VAL A 101 -5.92 8.21 -19.12
C VAL A 101 -4.74 7.54 -18.42
N ASN A 102 -3.58 8.21 -18.37
CA ASN A 102 -2.38 7.66 -17.75
C ASN A 102 -2.57 7.41 -16.25
N ILE A 103 -3.24 8.33 -15.54
CA ILE A 103 -3.55 8.17 -14.12
C ILE A 103 -4.43 6.94 -13.89
N ARG A 104 -5.46 6.75 -14.72
CA ARG A 104 -6.35 5.59 -14.61
C ARG A 104 -5.66 4.28 -14.96
N GLU A 105 -4.76 4.28 -15.94
CA GLU A 105 -3.96 3.09 -16.27
C GLU A 105 -3.00 2.73 -15.14
N ASP A 106 -2.27 3.70 -14.59
CA ASP A 106 -1.39 3.47 -13.43
C ASP A 106 -2.16 2.95 -12.22
N MET A 107 -3.40 3.42 -11.99
CA MET A 107 -4.27 2.95 -10.89
C MET A 107 -4.90 1.57 -11.12
N ARG A 108 -4.74 0.98 -12.31
CA ARG A 108 -5.10 -0.43 -12.59
C ARG A 108 -4.00 -1.39 -12.20
N GLU A 109 -2.75 -0.95 -12.13
CA GLU A 109 -1.64 -1.80 -11.73
C GLU A 109 -1.85 -2.29 -10.29
N SER A 110 -1.86 -3.61 -10.10
CA SER A 110 -2.06 -4.24 -8.78
C SER A 110 -0.94 -3.94 -7.79
N THR A 111 0.22 -3.49 -8.28
CA THR A 111 1.35 -3.02 -7.49
C THR A 111 1.28 -1.53 -7.15
N ASN A 112 0.33 -0.79 -7.72
CA ASN A 112 0.18 0.64 -7.44
C ASN A 112 -0.12 0.86 -5.96
N ILE A 113 0.70 1.71 -5.33
CA ILE A 113 0.65 1.98 -3.90
C ILE A 113 -0.70 2.53 -3.42
N PHE A 114 -1.36 3.36 -4.25
CA PHE A 114 -2.65 3.96 -3.94
C PHE A 114 -3.79 2.96 -4.13
N ARG A 115 -3.76 2.13 -5.20
CA ARG A 115 -4.72 1.03 -5.37
C ARG A 115 -4.71 0.10 -4.15
N VAL A 116 -3.51 -0.34 -3.74
CA VAL A 116 -3.35 -1.22 -2.58
C VAL A 116 -3.87 -0.54 -1.30
N LEU A 117 -3.57 0.75 -1.10
CA LEU A 117 -4.06 1.50 0.07
C LEU A 117 -5.59 1.57 0.10
N ILE A 118 -6.23 1.95 -1.01
CA ILE A 118 -7.71 2.05 -1.09
C ILE A 118 -8.33 0.68 -0.82
N LYS A 119 -7.79 -0.38 -1.43
CA LYS A 119 -8.27 -1.75 -1.21
C LYS A 119 -8.17 -2.16 0.26
N THR A 120 -7.04 -1.88 0.92
CA THR A 120 -6.86 -2.18 2.34
C THR A 120 -7.88 -1.43 3.20
N LEU A 121 -8.08 -0.13 2.98
CA LEU A 121 -9.04 0.67 3.75
C LEU A 121 -10.49 0.21 3.53
N LEU A 122 -10.84 -0.17 2.29
CA LEU A 122 -12.16 -0.72 1.94
C LEU A 122 -12.41 -2.06 2.64
N LYS A 123 -11.47 -3.01 2.54
CA LYS A 123 -11.61 -4.33 3.19
C LYS A 123 -11.57 -4.25 4.72
N ALA A 124 -10.93 -3.23 5.28
CA ALA A 124 -10.92 -2.96 6.72
C ALA A 124 -12.20 -2.29 7.25
N GLY A 125 -13.16 -1.96 6.37
CA GLY A 125 -14.38 -1.25 6.75
C GLY A 125 -14.16 0.22 7.14
N ILE A 126 -13.00 0.78 6.79
CA ILE A 126 -12.67 2.20 7.02
C ILE A 126 -13.22 3.07 5.89
N ILE A 127 -13.24 2.56 4.65
CA ILE A 127 -14.02 3.22 3.60
C ILE A 127 -15.45 2.66 3.70
N THR A 128 -16.39 3.57 3.96
CA THR A 128 -17.82 3.27 4.05
C THR A 128 -18.57 4.02 2.95
N ASP A 129 -19.90 3.87 2.91
CA ASP A 129 -20.76 4.61 2.00
C ASP A 129 -20.51 6.14 2.09
N ARG A 130 -20.18 6.64 3.28
CA ARG A 130 -19.94 8.08 3.53
C ARG A 130 -18.72 8.61 2.77
N THR A 131 -17.63 7.85 2.69
CA THR A 131 -16.35 8.29 2.13
C THR A 131 -16.00 7.65 0.80
N SER A 132 -16.71 6.61 0.37
CA SER A 132 -16.45 5.88 -0.88
C SER A 132 -16.34 6.78 -2.12
N ALA A 133 -17.18 7.82 -2.20
CA ALA A 133 -17.17 8.77 -3.32
C ALA A 133 -15.86 9.57 -3.43
N ASN A 134 -15.14 9.79 -2.32
CA ASN A 134 -13.85 10.49 -2.33
C ASN A 134 -12.78 9.70 -3.10
N TYR A 135 -12.88 8.37 -3.11
CA TYR A 135 -11.93 7.47 -3.73
C TYR A 135 -12.32 7.08 -5.17
N ALA A 136 -13.61 7.17 -5.51
CA ALA A 136 -14.15 6.80 -6.82
C ALA A 136 -13.57 7.63 -7.99
N ALA A 137 -12.99 8.80 -7.72
CA ALA A 137 -12.28 9.58 -8.73
C ALA A 137 -10.99 8.90 -9.23
N PHE A 138 -10.41 8.00 -8.42
CA PHE A 138 -9.10 7.41 -8.67
C PHE A 138 -9.17 5.93 -9.05
N ILE A 139 -10.25 5.24 -8.71
CA ILE A 139 -10.38 3.78 -8.88
C ILE A 139 -11.83 3.37 -9.07
N ASP A 140 -12.05 2.28 -9.82
CA ASP A 140 -13.36 1.62 -9.84
C ASP A 140 -13.59 0.89 -8.51
N MET A 141 -14.39 1.51 -7.64
CA MET A 141 -14.71 0.98 -6.32
C MET A 141 -15.49 -0.34 -6.38
N LYS A 142 -16.26 -0.58 -7.45
CA LYS A 142 -17.04 -1.80 -7.60
C LYS A 142 -16.14 -2.97 -7.98
N GLU A 143 -15.28 -2.77 -8.98
CA GLU A 143 -14.25 -3.75 -9.36
C GLU A 143 -13.40 -4.12 -8.13
N LEU A 144 -12.93 -3.11 -7.40
CA LEU A 144 -12.07 -3.30 -6.22
C LEU A 144 -12.77 -4.06 -5.09
N HIS A 145 -14.07 -3.86 -4.92
CA HIS A 145 -14.86 -4.58 -3.93
C HIS A 145 -14.98 -6.08 -4.26
N GLU A 146 -15.16 -6.40 -5.55
CA GLU A 146 -15.26 -7.76 -6.07
C GLU A 146 -13.93 -8.52 -6.04
N GLU A 147 -12.79 -7.82 -5.98
CA GLU A 147 -11.48 -8.46 -5.83
C GLU A 147 -11.31 -9.17 -4.48
N GLY A 148 -10.58 -10.30 -4.50
CA GLY A 148 -10.19 -11.03 -3.29
C GLY A 148 -9.15 -10.30 -2.42
N ASP A 149 -8.87 -10.85 -1.25
CA ASP A 149 -8.04 -10.24 -0.21
C ASP A 149 -6.52 -10.32 -0.46
N ARG A 150 -6.09 -11.14 -1.42
CA ARG A 150 -4.68 -11.37 -1.73
C ARG A 150 -4.04 -10.15 -2.37
N MET A 151 -2.84 -9.80 -1.91
CA MET A 151 -2.00 -8.72 -2.45
C MET A 151 -0.72 -9.29 -3.07
N VAL A 152 -0.16 -8.60 -4.08
CA VAL A 152 1.10 -9.05 -4.73
C VAL A 152 2.26 -9.17 -3.73
N GLY A 153 2.32 -8.28 -2.75
CA GLY A 153 3.34 -8.34 -1.70
C GLY A 153 3.25 -9.57 -0.81
N ASP A 154 2.08 -10.21 -0.70
CA ASP A 154 1.90 -11.41 0.15
C ASP A 154 2.73 -12.58 -0.38
N ASP A 155 2.75 -12.78 -1.70
CA ASP A 155 3.51 -13.86 -2.34
C ASP A 155 5.02 -13.67 -2.18
N ILE A 156 5.49 -12.42 -2.31
CA ILE A 156 6.90 -12.07 -2.14
C ILE A 156 7.32 -12.26 -0.68
N ALA A 157 6.46 -11.87 0.26
CA ALA A 157 6.68 -12.07 1.69
C ALA A 157 6.70 -13.56 2.05
N GLU A 158 5.79 -14.37 1.48
CA GLU A 158 5.73 -15.82 1.73
C GLU A 158 7.02 -16.52 1.25
N GLU A 159 7.52 -16.15 0.07
CA GLU A 159 8.80 -16.65 -0.43
C GLU A 159 9.96 -16.23 0.49
N GLY A 160 9.97 -14.96 0.93
CA GLY A 160 10.96 -14.46 1.90
C GLY A 160 10.94 -15.23 3.22
N ILE A 161 9.75 -15.56 3.74
CA ILE A 161 9.59 -16.35 4.96
C ILE A 161 10.14 -17.76 4.76
N LYS A 162 9.83 -18.43 3.64
CA LYS A 162 10.37 -19.77 3.32
C LYS A 162 11.90 -19.76 3.29
N PHE A 163 12.48 -18.72 2.69
CA PHE A 163 13.93 -18.53 2.68
C PHE A 163 14.51 -18.38 4.10
N LEU A 164 13.91 -17.54 4.94
CA LEU A 164 14.34 -17.34 6.33
C LEU A 164 14.18 -18.61 7.18
N GLN A 165 13.13 -19.39 6.96
CA GLN A 165 12.93 -20.70 7.61
C GLN A 165 14.06 -21.68 7.27
N GLY A 166 14.50 -21.70 6.02
CA GLY A 166 15.66 -22.49 5.59
C GLY A 166 16.94 -22.07 6.30
N LEU A 167 17.19 -20.76 6.43
CA LEU A 167 18.36 -20.23 7.14
C LEU A 167 18.35 -20.57 8.63
N ASN A 168 17.18 -20.50 9.27
CA ASN A 168 17.01 -20.77 10.71
C ASN A 168 17.03 -22.27 11.05
N GLY A 169 17.37 -23.14 10.10
CA GLY A 169 17.60 -24.57 10.34
C GLY A 169 16.32 -25.38 10.56
N SER A 170 15.20 -24.96 9.97
CA SER A 170 13.93 -25.72 9.90
C SER A 170 13.61 -26.53 11.15
N THR A 171 13.58 -25.89 12.31
CA THR A 171 12.83 -26.44 13.44
C THR A 171 11.38 -26.08 13.20
N ASN A 172 10.52 -27.09 13.04
CA ASN A 172 9.07 -27.03 12.82
C ASN A 172 8.29 -26.33 13.98
N LYS A 173 8.84 -25.27 14.57
CA LYS A 173 8.40 -24.60 15.79
C LYS A 173 7.89 -23.18 15.58
N PHE A 174 7.91 -22.65 14.36
CA PHE A 174 7.36 -21.32 14.09
C PHE A 174 5.99 -21.37 13.45
N ILE A 175 5.12 -20.55 14.02
CA ILE A 175 3.69 -20.41 13.77
C ILE A 175 3.48 -20.00 12.31
N SER A 176 2.82 -20.85 11.52
CA SER A 176 2.33 -20.52 10.18
C SER A 176 1.43 -19.27 10.24
N LEU A 177 1.46 -18.43 9.20
CA LEU A 177 0.50 -17.32 9.06
C LEU A 177 -0.95 -17.82 9.19
N ASP A 178 -1.24 -19.03 8.70
CA ASP A 178 -2.56 -19.69 8.82
C ASP A 178 -2.86 -20.23 10.22
N SER A 179 -1.84 -20.50 11.04
CA SER A 179 -2.06 -20.97 12.42
C SER A 179 -2.41 -19.85 13.41
N VAL A 180 -2.29 -18.59 13.00
CA VAL A 180 -2.76 -17.42 13.80
C VAL A 180 -4.24 -17.12 13.54
N THR A 181 -4.84 -17.69 12.49
CA THR A 181 -6.25 -17.46 12.14
C THR A 181 -7.22 -18.45 12.78
N ALA A 182 -6.71 -19.54 13.38
CA ALA A 182 -7.53 -20.60 14.00
C ALA A 182 -7.80 -20.38 15.50
N ALA A 183 -8.05 -19.13 15.90
CA ALA A 183 -8.64 -18.82 17.20
C ALA A 183 -10.04 -18.24 16.96
N GLU A 184 -11.01 -19.15 16.78
CA GLU A 184 -12.44 -18.89 17.01
C GLU A 184 -12.71 -18.75 18.51
#